data_AF-A0A7J9WRE4-F1
#
_entry.id   AF-A0A7J9WRE4-F1
#
_cell.length_a   1.000
_cell.length_b   1.000
_cell.length_c   1.000
_cell.angle_alpha   90.00
_cell.angle_beta   90.00
_cell.angle_gamma   90.00
#
_symmetry.space_group_name_H-M   'P 1'
#
loop_
_entity.id
_entity.type
_entity.pdbx_description
1 polymer ?
#
loop_
_entity_poly.entity_id
_entity_poly.type
_entity_poly.pdbx_seq_one_letter_code
_entity_poly.pdbx_strand_id
1 'polypeptide(L)'
;QGVRAISLKDASNPTLLSTFADVAGEPDVAGTWTEKTIVQRVSTRNFKGDLAAVSFQNCSANDTTSFRGFGVYDVSDPANPRRLALVPTASRGSHEIWLESRPGGAYVYTAVQRAEERTSPDGVTPGPEKDFQVWDVSNPAEPAQVAQWGIWEELGLHPNTPQDGGRTGQTHSVIGDGRYAYLSYWDLGTVILDMRDPARPVFRGKTSFTPAEDGNAHSAAILPSGKIMIQNDEDFSVRPTTPGRETAWGYSRFYAIDETGPDGLIVPRQLATFELPTTRQNPAPDAGDYTVHDPKVRGNTVFYSWYAEGVVAVDVAGLRNGREPRMVAQWKPPLPNPDPSGGLPDTGQVWGVALEGNLVLASDQNSGLYVLRLSRE
;
A
#
# COMPACT_ATOMS: atom_id res chain seq x y z
N GLN A 1 12.05 -9.72 -11.67
CA GLN A 1 10.71 -9.22 -12.01
C GLN A 1 9.69 -10.34 -11.74
N GLY A 2 8.45 -9.96 -11.45
CA GLY A 2 7.38 -10.88 -11.08
C GLY A 2 7.38 -11.29 -9.61
N VAL A 3 6.44 -12.17 -9.26
CA VAL A 3 6.18 -12.61 -7.89
C VAL A 3 6.87 -13.95 -7.64
N ARG A 4 7.66 -14.02 -6.56
CA ARG A 4 8.37 -15.23 -6.14
C ARG A 4 7.59 -15.94 -5.03
N ALA A 5 7.22 -17.19 -5.26
CA ALA A 5 6.66 -18.05 -4.21
C ALA A 5 7.81 -18.77 -3.50
N ILE A 6 7.95 -18.54 -2.19
CA ILE A 6 9.06 -19.06 -1.38
C ILE A 6 8.50 -19.92 -0.25
N SER A 7 9.02 -21.14 -0.11
CA SER A 7 8.72 -22.03 1.01
C SER A 7 9.53 -21.64 2.24
N LEU A 8 8.83 -21.44 3.35
CA LEU A 8 9.40 -21.18 4.68
C LEU A 8 9.31 -22.41 5.61
N LYS A 9 9.16 -23.63 5.05
CA LYS A 9 9.17 -24.88 5.83
C LYS A 9 10.44 -25.00 6.68
N ASP A 10 11.57 -24.60 6.12
CA ASP A 10 12.79 -24.29 6.84
C ASP A 10 13.08 -22.79 6.70
N ALA A 11 12.74 -22.02 7.73
CA ALA A 11 12.92 -20.57 7.74
C ALA A 11 14.41 -20.16 7.71
N SER A 12 15.33 -21.04 8.08
CA SER A 12 16.78 -20.79 8.01
C SER A 12 17.36 -21.04 6.62
N ASN A 13 16.63 -21.79 5.78
CA ASN A 13 16.99 -22.06 4.40
C ASN A 13 15.74 -21.99 3.48
N PRO A 14 15.20 -20.77 3.26
CA PRO A 14 14.03 -20.59 2.39
C PRO A 14 14.30 -21.10 0.98
N THR A 15 13.32 -21.77 0.38
CA THR A 15 13.46 -22.32 -0.97
C THR A 15 12.49 -21.67 -1.94
N LEU A 16 13.01 -21.20 -3.08
CA LEU A 16 12.17 -20.73 -4.19
C LEU A 16 11.40 -21.92 -4.77
N LEU A 17 10.08 -21.81 -4.83
CA LEU A 17 9.19 -22.82 -5.42
C LEU A 17 8.88 -22.50 -6.87
N SER A 18 8.52 -21.25 -7.14
CA SER A 18 8.15 -20.77 -8.47
C SER A 18 8.32 -19.26 -8.58
N THR A 19 8.29 -18.76 -9.81
CA THR A 19 8.08 -17.34 -10.14
C THR A 19 6.90 -17.27 -11.11
N PHE A 20 6.01 -16.32 -10.91
CA PHE A 20 4.81 -16.10 -11.73
C PHE A 20 4.54 -14.60 -11.86
N ALA A 21 3.55 -14.20 -12.67
CA ALA A 21 3.30 -12.79 -12.97
C ALA A 21 4.58 -12.10 -13.51
N ASP A 22 5.35 -12.84 -14.30
CA ASP A 22 6.65 -12.45 -14.81
C ASP A 22 6.72 -12.63 -16.33
N VAL A 23 7.60 -11.87 -16.97
CA VAL A 23 7.71 -11.86 -18.43
C VAL A 23 8.16 -13.21 -19.02
N ALA A 24 8.85 -14.06 -18.25
CA ALA A 24 9.32 -15.34 -18.76
C ALA A 24 8.16 -16.35 -18.88
N GLY A 25 7.23 -16.36 -17.92
CA GLY A 25 6.02 -17.18 -17.97
C GLY A 25 4.85 -16.53 -18.74
N GLU A 26 4.80 -15.21 -18.77
CA GLU A 26 3.67 -14.43 -19.26
C GLU A 26 4.13 -13.23 -20.11
N PRO A 27 4.44 -13.41 -21.40
CA PRO A 27 4.91 -12.32 -22.26
C PRO A 27 3.96 -11.12 -22.35
N ASP A 28 2.66 -11.33 -22.12
CA ASP A 28 1.63 -10.29 -22.14
C ASP A 28 1.85 -9.19 -21.09
N VAL A 29 2.58 -9.48 -20.00
CA VAL A 29 2.90 -8.51 -18.94
C VAL A 29 4.28 -7.85 -19.14
N ALA A 30 4.90 -8.02 -20.31
CA ALA A 30 6.15 -7.33 -20.65
C ALA A 30 6.00 -5.80 -20.56
N GLY A 31 7.04 -5.12 -20.05
CA GLY A 31 7.04 -3.67 -19.85
C GLY A 31 6.25 -3.20 -18.62
N THR A 32 5.80 -4.14 -17.79
CA THR A 32 5.16 -3.86 -16.51
C THR A 32 6.04 -4.26 -15.33
N TRP A 33 5.73 -3.71 -14.16
CA TRP A 33 6.26 -4.17 -12.89
C TRP A 33 5.14 -4.33 -11.87
N THR A 34 5.42 -5.16 -10.86
CA THR A 34 4.46 -5.54 -9.82
C THR A 34 4.77 -4.79 -8.53
N GLU A 35 3.92 -3.84 -8.17
CA GLU A 35 4.03 -3.05 -6.93
C GLU A 35 3.69 -3.88 -5.69
N LYS A 36 2.52 -4.53 -5.71
CA LYS A 36 1.94 -5.22 -4.55
C LYS A 36 1.23 -6.50 -4.97
N THR A 37 1.34 -7.50 -4.11
CA THR A 37 0.63 -8.77 -4.26
C THR A 37 -0.01 -9.13 -2.93
N ILE A 38 -1.31 -9.46 -2.96
CA ILE A 38 -2.05 -9.91 -1.78
C ILE A 38 -2.59 -11.31 -2.06
N VAL A 39 -2.35 -12.21 -1.12
CA VAL A 39 -2.85 -13.59 -1.14
C VAL A 39 -3.90 -13.75 -0.05
N GLN A 40 -5.04 -14.35 -0.40
CA GLN A 40 -6.08 -14.71 0.55
C GLN A 40 -6.59 -16.12 0.30
N ARG A 41 -6.96 -16.80 1.39
CA ARG A 41 -7.79 -18.00 1.30
C ARG A 41 -9.20 -17.57 0.88
N VAL A 42 -9.68 -18.10 -0.24
CA VAL A 42 -11.00 -17.82 -0.81
C VAL A 42 -11.82 -19.10 -0.86
N SER A 43 -13.10 -18.99 -0.50
CA SER A 43 -14.06 -20.09 -0.56
C SER A 43 -15.43 -19.57 -1.01
N THR A 44 -15.65 -19.61 -2.32
CA THR A 44 -16.88 -19.21 -2.99
C THR A 44 -17.54 -20.42 -3.66
N ARG A 45 -18.63 -20.20 -4.39
CA ARG A 45 -19.23 -21.22 -5.24
C ARG A 45 -18.30 -21.67 -6.38
N ASN A 46 -17.50 -20.75 -6.91
CA ASN A 46 -16.71 -20.94 -8.14
C ASN A 46 -15.22 -21.22 -7.87
N PHE A 47 -14.73 -20.97 -6.65
CA PHE A 47 -13.33 -21.18 -6.30
C PHE A 47 -13.15 -21.57 -4.83
N LYS A 48 -12.22 -22.48 -4.57
CA LYS A 48 -11.80 -22.88 -3.23
C LYS A 48 -10.29 -23.11 -3.22
N GLY A 49 -9.56 -22.24 -2.54
CA GLY A 49 -8.10 -22.26 -2.59
C GLY A 49 -7.47 -20.96 -2.14
N ASP A 50 -6.17 -20.84 -2.35
CA ASP A 50 -5.43 -19.61 -2.11
C ASP A 50 -5.39 -18.81 -3.41
N LEU A 51 -5.90 -17.58 -3.36
CA LEU A 51 -6.03 -16.68 -4.51
C LEU A 51 -5.07 -15.51 -4.32
N ALA A 52 -4.29 -15.18 -5.35
CA ALA A 52 -3.44 -14.00 -5.37
C ALA A 52 -4.00 -12.94 -6.32
N ALA A 53 -4.02 -11.69 -5.87
CA ALA A 53 -4.20 -10.53 -6.72
C ALA A 53 -2.86 -9.80 -6.85
N VAL A 54 -2.40 -9.58 -8.09
CA VAL A 54 -1.10 -8.99 -8.41
C VAL A 54 -1.34 -7.73 -9.22
N SER A 55 -0.82 -6.59 -8.75
CA SER A 55 -0.87 -5.33 -9.49
C SER A 55 0.11 -5.31 -10.66
N PHE A 56 -0.26 -4.69 -11.77
CA PHE A 56 0.63 -4.41 -12.89
C PHE A 56 0.52 -2.96 -13.33
N GLN A 57 1.66 -2.27 -13.31
CA GLN A 57 1.78 -0.91 -13.82
C GLN A 57 2.92 -0.78 -14.81
N ASN A 58 2.82 0.19 -15.71
CA ASN A 58 3.87 0.40 -16.70
C ASN A 58 5.18 0.88 -16.04
N CYS A 59 6.30 0.26 -16.45
CA CYS A 59 7.64 0.67 -16.01
C CYS A 59 7.96 2.12 -16.40
N SER A 60 7.47 2.55 -17.56
CA SER A 60 7.58 3.94 -18.04
C SER A 60 6.23 4.63 -17.97
N ALA A 61 6.20 5.86 -17.44
CA ALA A 61 4.99 6.68 -17.40
C ALA A 61 4.48 7.08 -18.81
N ASN A 62 5.32 6.95 -19.85
CA ASN A 62 4.99 7.29 -21.23
C ASN A 62 4.61 6.06 -22.07
N ASP A 63 4.67 4.85 -21.50
CA ASP A 63 4.28 3.64 -22.20
C ASP A 63 2.75 3.57 -22.32
N THR A 64 2.28 3.39 -23.55
CA THR A 64 0.86 3.28 -23.89
C THR A 64 0.51 1.94 -24.52
N THR A 65 1.49 1.05 -24.62
CA THR A 65 1.41 -0.21 -25.39
C THR A 65 1.43 -1.45 -24.52
N SER A 66 2.18 -1.42 -23.42
CA SER A 66 2.20 -2.53 -22.47
C SER A 66 0.88 -2.66 -21.71
N PHE A 67 0.61 -3.90 -21.26
CA PHE A 67 -0.50 -4.18 -20.36
C PHE A 67 -0.46 -3.28 -19.13
N ARG A 68 -1.64 -3.00 -18.55
CA ARG A 68 -1.80 -2.26 -17.31
C ARG A 68 -3.09 -2.69 -16.64
N GLY A 69 -3.05 -2.93 -15.33
CA GLY A 69 -4.20 -3.45 -14.60
C GLY A 69 -3.77 -4.41 -13.51
N PHE A 70 -4.47 -5.52 -13.32
CA PHE A 70 -4.09 -6.53 -12.34
C PHE A 70 -4.32 -7.94 -12.86
N GLY A 71 -3.63 -8.91 -12.27
CA GLY A 71 -3.83 -10.33 -12.52
C GLY A 71 -4.41 -11.04 -11.31
N VAL A 72 -5.18 -12.09 -11.58
CA VAL A 72 -5.75 -13.00 -10.58
C VAL A 72 -5.17 -14.39 -10.81
N TYR A 73 -4.62 -14.99 -9.75
CA TYR A 73 -3.89 -16.25 -9.82
C TYR A 73 -4.37 -17.24 -8.76
N ASP A 74 -4.56 -18.49 -9.15
CA ASP A 74 -4.68 -19.62 -8.23
C ASP A 74 -3.27 -20.00 -7.77
N VAL A 75 -3.01 -19.81 -6.48
CA VAL A 75 -1.73 -20.11 -5.82
C VAL A 75 -1.89 -21.18 -4.75
N SER A 76 -2.97 -21.99 -4.83
CA SER A 76 -3.21 -23.11 -3.91
C SER A 76 -2.09 -24.15 -3.96
N ASP A 77 -1.46 -24.31 -5.13
CA ASP A 77 -0.16 -24.94 -5.28
C ASP A 77 0.88 -23.86 -5.60
N PRO A 78 1.63 -23.35 -4.61
CA PRO A 78 2.62 -22.29 -4.84
C PRO A 78 3.82 -22.74 -5.68
N ALA A 79 4.00 -24.04 -5.93
CA ALA A 79 4.99 -24.53 -6.90
C ALA A 79 4.50 -24.46 -8.34
N ASN A 80 3.18 -24.42 -8.56
CA ASN A 80 2.57 -24.31 -9.89
C ASN A 80 1.43 -23.28 -9.92
N PRO A 81 1.72 -21.97 -9.71
CA PRO A 81 0.71 -20.92 -9.83
C PRO A 81 0.03 -20.93 -11.19
N ARG A 82 -1.29 -20.66 -11.21
CA ARG A 82 -2.07 -20.63 -12.45
C ARG A 82 -2.80 -19.31 -12.58
N ARG A 83 -2.50 -18.57 -13.65
CA ARG A 83 -3.25 -17.37 -14.04
C ARG A 83 -4.71 -17.73 -14.35
N LEU A 84 -5.63 -16.99 -13.75
CA LEU A 84 -7.07 -17.12 -13.94
C LEU A 84 -7.62 -16.00 -14.82
N ALA A 85 -7.15 -14.78 -14.60
CA ALA A 85 -7.55 -13.61 -15.36
C ALA A 85 -6.45 -12.54 -15.39
N LEU A 86 -6.44 -11.75 -16.45
CA LEU A 86 -5.79 -10.44 -16.51
C LEU A 86 -6.89 -9.41 -16.76
N VAL A 87 -6.97 -8.40 -15.90
CA VAL A 87 -8.01 -7.38 -15.94
C VAL A 87 -7.34 -6.04 -16.28
N PRO A 88 -7.61 -5.46 -17.46
CA PRO A 88 -7.06 -4.16 -17.81
C PRO A 88 -7.73 -3.05 -16.99
N THR A 89 -6.96 -2.03 -16.63
CA THR A 89 -7.48 -0.80 -16.02
C THR A 89 -7.06 0.43 -16.82
N ALA A 90 -7.60 1.59 -16.45
CA ALA A 90 -7.21 2.88 -17.01
C ALA A 90 -5.79 3.32 -16.59
N SER A 91 -5.39 4.51 -17.08
CA SER A 91 -4.20 5.24 -16.60
C SER A 91 -2.90 4.43 -16.69
N ARG A 92 -2.16 4.25 -15.60
CA ARG A 92 -0.87 3.54 -15.54
C ARG A 92 -0.98 2.09 -15.09
N GLY A 93 -2.21 1.61 -14.80
CA GLY A 93 -2.47 0.28 -14.25
C GLY A 93 -2.84 0.31 -12.78
N SER A 94 -3.03 -0.88 -12.19
CA SER A 94 -3.14 -1.04 -10.75
C SER A 94 -1.78 -0.71 -10.13
N HIS A 95 -1.76 0.23 -9.19
CA HIS A 95 -0.61 0.51 -8.35
C HIS A 95 -0.59 -0.44 -7.17
N GLU A 96 -1.06 -0.02 -6.00
CA GLU A 96 -1.27 -0.95 -4.91
C GLU A 96 -2.67 -1.59 -4.93
N ILE A 97 -2.77 -2.77 -4.33
CA ILE A 97 -3.93 -3.64 -4.44
C ILE A 97 -4.23 -4.33 -3.10
N TRP A 98 -5.50 -4.62 -2.87
CA TRP A 98 -5.98 -5.42 -1.75
C TRP A 98 -6.95 -6.49 -2.23
N LEU A 99 -6.75 -7.73 -1.77
CA LEU A 99 -7.70 -8.81 -1.97
C LEU A 99 -8.42 -9.05 -0.65
N GLU A 100 -9.74 -8.92 -0.66
CA GLU A 100 -10.59 -9.17 0.49
C GLU A 100 -11.45 -10.42 0.27
N SER A 101 -11.36 -11.36 1.20
CA SER A 101 -12.20 -12.57 1.23
C SER A 101 -13.35 -12.35 2.20
N ARG A 102 -14.58 -12.62 1.76
CA ARG A 102 -15.82 -12.51 2.54
C ARG A 102 -16.57 -13.84 2.52
N PRO A 103 -17.51 -14.09 3.46
CA PRO A 103 -18.37 -15.25 3.38
C PRO A 103 -19.11 -15.33 2.03
N GLY A 104 -18.72 -16.30 1.20
CA GLY A 104 -19.33 -16.53 -0.11
C GLY A 104 -18.87 -15.60 -1.24
N GLY A 105 -17.96 -14.66 -0.99
CA GLY A 105 -17.48 -13.71 -2.01
C GLY A 105 -16.01 -13.31 -1.85
N ALA A 106 -15.41 -12.77 -2.90
CA ALA A 106 -14.06 -12.22 -2.88
C ALA A 106 -13.99 -10.96 -3.76
N TYR A 107 -13.27 -9.94 -3.29
CA TYR A 107 -13.21 -8.64 -3.94
C TYR A 107 -11.78 -8.14 -4.05
N VAL A 108 -11.42 -7.63 -5.23
CA VAL A 108 -10.20 -6.87 -5.45
C VAL A 108 -10.52 -5.38 -5.32
N TYR A 109 -9.76 -4.72 -4.47
CA TYR A 109 -9.71 -3.27 -4.28
C TYR A 109 -8.40 -2.80 -4.90
N THR A 110 -8.45 -1.93 -5.90
CA THR A 110 -7.25 -1.48 -6.62
C THR A 110 -7.17 0.04 -6.68
N ALA A 111 -5.96 0.54 -6.43
CA ALA A 111 -5.58 1.94 -6.62
C ALA A 111 -5.10 2.14 -8.07
N VAL A 112 -5.88 2.84 -8.87
CA VAL A 112 -5.53 3.23 -10.24
C VAL A 112 -5.15 4.71 -10.23
N GLN A 113 -3.86 4.98 -10.02
CA GLN A 113 -3.36 6.34 -9.78
C GLN A 113 -3.82 7.34 -10.86
N ARG A 114 -4.44 8.44 -10.42
CA ARG A 114 -4.89 9.56 -11.26
C ARG A 114 -5.79 9.14 -12.42
N ALA A 115 -6.57 8.07 -12.29
CA ALA A 115 -7.50 7.67 -13.34
C ALA A 115 -8.52 8.79 -13.63
N GLU A 116 -9.01 9.45 -12.58
CA GLU A 116 -10.04 10.48 -12.69
C GLU A 116 -9.50 11.74 -13.38
N GLU A 117 -8.27 12.13 -13.08
CA GLU A 117 -7.55 13.22 -13.77
C GLU A 117 -7.25 12.84 -15.22
N ARG A 118 -6.60 11.70 -15.45
CA ARG A 118 -6.06 11.33 -16.77
C ARG A 118 -7.12 10.96 -17.79
N THR A 119 -8.33 10.64 -17.34
CA THR A 119 -9.48 10.37 -18.21
C THR A 119 -10.45 11.55 -18.28
N SER A 120 -10.13 12.68 -17.64
CA SER A 120 -10.92 13.91 -17.75
C SER A 120 -11.07 14.35 -19.21
N PRO A 121 -12.29 14.65 -19.68
CA PRO A 121 -12.52 15.03 -21.07
C PRO A 121 -12.05 16.45 -21.42
N ASP A 122 -11.98 17.34 -20.42
CA ASP A 122 -11.75 18.78 -20.60
C ASP A 122 -10.77 19.38 -19.57
N GLY A 123 -10.24 18.56 -18.65
CA GLY A 123 -9.34 18.97 -17.58
C GLY A 123 -10.02 19.69 -16.41
N VAL A 124 -11.35 19.80 -16.41
CA VAL A 124 -12.13 20.47 -15.34
C VAL A 124 -13.37 19.68 -14.89
N THR A 125 -13.73 18.64 -15.62
CA THR A 125 -14.75 17.65 -15.30
C THR A 125 -14.07 16.36 -14.87
N PRO A 126 -14.50 15.70 -13.77
CA PRO A 126 -13.97 14.40 -13.38
C PRO A 126 -14.05 13.39 -14.53
N GLY A 127 -12.99 12.61 -14.72
CA GLY A 127 -12.94 11.55 -15.72
C GLY A 127 -13.95 10.42 -15.45
N PRO A 128 -14.36 9.66 -16.48
CA PRO A 128 -15.26 8.54 -16.33
C PRO A 128 -14.65 7.40 -15.51
N GLU A 129 -13.33 7.21 -15.55
CA GLU A 129 -12.62 6.20 -14.77
C GLU A 129 -12.16 6.78 -13.44
N LYS A 130 -12.42 6.08 -12.32
CA LYS A 130 -12.06 6.58 -11.00
C LYS A 130 -10.83 5.90 -10.41
N ASP A 131 -10.18 6.61 -9.48
CA ASP A 131 -8.92 6.18 -8.89
C ASP A 131 -9.05 4.93 -8.03
N PHE A 132 -10.19 4.76 -7.33
CA PHE A 132 -10.48 3.52 -6.60
C PHE A 132 -11.46 2.65 -7.39
N GLN A 133 -11.11 1.39 -7.61
CA GLN A 133 -11.98 0.44 -8.29
C GLN A 133 -12.18 -0.83 -7.47
N VAL A 134 -13.42 -1.33 -7.50
CA VAL A 134 -13.82 -2.56 -6.81
C VAL A 134 -14.26 -3.59 -7.83
N TRP A 135 -13.64 -4.76 -7.77
CA TRP A 135 -13.89 -5.88 -8.66
C TRP A 135 -14.34 -7.10 -7.85
N ASP A 136 -15.51 -7.64 -8.18
CA ASP A 136 -15.94 -8.95 -7.69
C ASP A 136 -15.13 -10.03 -8.42
N VAL A 137 -14.35 -10.79 -7.65
CA VAL A 137 -13.54 -11.93 -8.09
C VAL A 137 -14.03 -13.24 -7.48
N SER A 138 -15.31 -13.30 -7.07
CA SER A 138 -15.92 -14.50 -6.51
C SER A 138 -15.93 -15.66 -7.51
N ASN A 139 -16.04 -15.35 -8.81
CA ASN A 139 -15.61 -16.19 -9.92
C ASN A 139 -14.29 -15.64 -10.47
N PRO A 140 -13.12 -16.11 -10.01
CA PRO A 140 -11.85 -15.47 -10.34
C PRO A 140 -11.40 -15.64 -11.80
N ALA A 141 -12.06 -16.50 -12.58
CA ALA A 141 -11.87 -16.60 -14.03
C ALA A 141 -12.68 -15.56 -14.82
N GLU A 142 -13.68 -14.93 -14.19
CA GLU A 142 -14.54 -13.89 -14.79
C GLU A 142 -14.70 -12.70 -13.82
N PRO A 143 -13.63 -11.93 -13.53
CA PRO A 143 -13.75 -10.74 -12.70
C PRO A 143 -14.74 -9.72 -13.28
N ALA A 144 -15.55 -9.12 -12.41
CA ALA A 144 -16.52 -8.09 -12.80
C ALA A 144 -16.36 -6.84 -11.94
N GLN A 145 -16.26 -5.68 -12.57
CA GLN A 145 -16.24 -4.42 -11.85
C GLN A 145 -17.61 -4.13 -11.25
N VAL A 146 -17.67 -3.86 -9.96
CA VAL A 146 -18.93 -3.61 -9.23
C VAL A 146 -19.04 -2.20 -8.68
N ALA A 147 -17.92 -1.50 -8.51
CA ALA A 147 -17.92 -0.10 -8.12
C ALA A 147 -16.65 0.64 -8.55
N GLN A 148 -16.78 1.97 -8.56
CA GLN A 148 -15.71 2.94 -8.70
C GLN A 148 -15.96 4.07 -7.70
N TRP A 149 -14.91 4.70 -7.20
CA TRP A 149 -15.01 5.87 -6.34
C TRP A 149 -13.83 6.80 -6.60
N GLY A 150 -14.10 8.10 -6.74
CA GLY A 150 -13.08 9.11 -7.02
C GLY A 150 -13.33 10.35 -6.19
N ILE A 151 -12.28 10.86 -5.53
CA ILE A 151 -12.42 11.99 -4.60
C ILE A 151 -12.87 13.28 -5.30
N TRP A 152 -12.58 13.43 -6.59
CA TRP A 152 -12.95 14.63 -7.33
C TRP A 152 -14.46 14.65 -7.63
N GLU A 153 -15.01 13.57 -8.17
CA GLU A 153 -16.46 13.45 -8.41
C GLU A 153 -17.24 13.49 -7.10
N GLU A 154 -16.76 12.80 -6.07
CA GLU A 154 -17.52 12.57 -4.84
C GLU A 154 -17.48 13.76 -3.88
N LEU A 155 -16.33 14.45 -3.79
CA LEU A 155 -16.11 15.53 -2.82
C LEU A 155 -15.77 16.88 -3.46
N GLY A 156 -15.66 16.95 -4.79
CA GLY A 156 -15.25 18.18 -5.48
C GLY A 156 -13.77 18.53 -5.32
N LEU A 157 -12.95 17.61 -4.77
CA LEU A 157 -11.53 17.83 -4.52
C LEU A 157 -10.71 17.47 -5.76
N HIS A 158 -10.43 18.48 -6.58
CA HIS A 158 -9.68 18.29 -7.81
C HIS A 158 -8.22 17.86 -7.53
N PRO A 159 -7.70 16.76 -8.13
CA PRO A 159 -6.39 16.18 -7.86
C PRO A 159 -5.19 17.13 -7.98
N ASN A 160 -5.26 18.13 -8.86
CA ASN A 160 -4.21 19.13 -9.06
C ASN A 160 -4.56 20.55 -8.58
N THR A 161 -5.66 20.77 -7.85
CA THR A 161 -6.06 22.14 -7.51
C THR A 161 -5.54 22.56 -6.13
N PRO A 162 -4.92 23.74 -6.01
CA PRO A 162 -4.31 24.27 -4.79
C PRO A 162 -5.27 24.73 -3.68
N GLN A 163 -6.51 24.21 -3.59
CA GLN A 163 -7.43 24.59 -2.50
C GLN A 163 -6.84 24.26 -1.10
N ASP A 164 -5.89 23.31 -1.03
CA ASP A 164 -5.11 22.97 0.17
C ASP A 164 -3.60 23.31 0.02
N GLY A 165 -3.24 24.42 -0.62
CA GLY A 165 -1.84 24.90 -0.62
C GLY A 165 -0.89 24.16 -1.55
N GLY A 166 -1.34 23.81 -2.76
CA GLY A 166 -0.49 23.21 -3.82
C GLY A 166 -0.35 21.68 -3.77
N ARG A 167 -1.28 21.01 -3.09
CA ARG A 167 -1.31 19.56 -2.88
C ARG A 167 -1.79 18.77 -4.10
N THR A 168 -1.18 17.61 -4.32
CA THR A 168 -1.61 16.68 -5.38
C THR A 168 -2.21 15.41 -4.80
N GLY A 169 -3.43 15.09 -5.22
CA GLY A 169 -4.15 13.90 -4.78
C GLY A 169 -4.11 12.77 -5.78
N GLN A 170 -3.90 11.55 -5.31
CA GLN A 170 -4.14 10.33 -6.08
C GLN A 170 -4.33 9.17 -5.12
N THR A 171 -5.22 8.22 -5.42
CA THR A 171 -5.24 6.96 -4.66
C THR A 171 -3.95 6.21 -4.94
N HIS A 172 -3.09 6.11 -3.94
CA HIS A 172 -1.82 5.40 -4.01
C HIS A 172 -1.96 3.99 -3.45
N SER A 173 -2.58 3.85 -2.27
CA SER A 173 -2.80 2.58 -1.60
C SER A 173 -4.23 2.34 -1.20
N VAL A 174 -4.58 1.07 -1.04
CA VAL A 174 -5.82 0.62 -0.41
C VAL A 174 -5.56 -0.59 0.49
N ILE A 175 -6.19 -0.58 1.66
CA ILE A 175 -6.39 -1.77 2.50
C ILE A 175 -7.86 -1.88 2.93
N GLY A 176 -8.32 -3.10 3.21
CA GLY A 176 -9.63 -3.38 3.79
C GLY A 176 -9.52 -4.08 5.14
N ASP A 177 -10.44 -3.77 6.06
CA ASP A 177 -10.57 -4.47 7.36
C ASP A 177 -11.82 -5.37 7.44
N GLY A 178 -12.47 -5.63 6.30
CA GLY A 178 -13.74 -6.35 6.20
C GLY A 178 -14.99 -5.48 6.38
N ARG A 179 -14.87 -4.26 6.91
CA ARG A 179 -15.98 -3.30 7.04
C ARG A 179 -15.71 -2.01 6.31
N TYR A 180 -14.49 -1.50 6.40
CA TYR A 180 -14.03 -0.27 5.80
C TYR A 180 -12.89 -0.54 4.83
N ALA A 181 -12.81 0.27 3.77
CA ALA A 181 -11.61 0.44 2.98
C ALA A 181 -10.96 1.77 3.35
N TYR A 182 -9.63 1.76 3.42
CA TYR A 182 -8.80 2.93 3.72
C TYR A 182 -7.95 3.23 2.49
N LEU A 183 -8.24 4.34 1.83
CA LEU A 183 -7.60 4.75 0.59
C LEU A 183 -6.57 5.83 0.89
N SER A 184 -5.29 5.51 0.80
CA SER A 184 -4.22 6.50 0.96
C SER A 184 -4.17 7.39 -0.27
N TYR A 185 -4.66 8.62 -0.12
CA TYR A 185 -4.92 9.55 -1.22
C TYR A 185 -3.83 10.63 -1.34
N TRP A 186 -2.59 10.28 -1.03
CA TRP A 186 -1.43 11.19 -0.98
C TRP A 186 -1.75 12.45 -0.18
N ASP A 187 -1.61 13.64 -0.77
CA ASP A 187 -1.75 14.89 -0.05
C ASP A 187 -3.18 15.20 0.40
N LEU A 188 -4.17 14.45 -0.08
CA LEU A 188 -5.56 14.58 0.35
C LEU A 188 -5.86 13.74 1.62
N GLY A 189 -4.86 13.03 2.14
CA GLY A 189 -4.96 12.18 3.34
C GLY A 189 -5.50 10.79 3.03
N THR A 190 -5.80 10.02 4.06
CA THR A 190 -6.43 8.70 3.93
C THR A 190 -7.94 8.83 4.00
N VAL A 191 -8.64 8.46 2.93
CA VAL A 191 -10.10 8.37 2.84
C VAL A 191 -10.59 7.07 3.47
N ILE A 192 -11.70 7.13 4.20
CA ILE A 192 -12.36 5.97 4.83
C ILE A 192 -13.70 5.75 4.14
N LEU A 193 -13.87 4.58 3.50
CA LEU A 193 -15.11 4.17 2.85
C LEU A 193 -15.74 3.01 3.61
N ASP A 194 -17.05 3.09 3.87
CA ASP A 194 -17.85 1.96 4.33
C ASP A 194 -18.08 0.99 3.18
N MET A 195 -17.66 -0.25 3.37
CA MET A 195 -17.65 -1.31 2.37
C MET A 195 -18.64 -2.42 2.72
N ARG A 196 -19.66 -2.17 3.55
CA ARG A 196 -20.70 -3.17 3.85
C ARG A 196 -21.30 -3.78 2.57
N ASP A 197 -21.51 -2.95 1.56
CA ASP A 197 -21.82 -3.36 0.19
C ASP A 197 -20.68 -2.91 -0.74
N PRO A 198 -19.81 -3.82 -1.22
CA PRO A 198 -18.70 -3.47 -2.11
C PRO A 198 -19.12 -2.88 -3.45
N ALA A 199 -20.37 -3.12 -3.88
CA ALA A 199 -20.92 -2.50 -5.09
C ALA A 199 -21.39 -1.05 -4.84
N ARG A 200 -21.42 -0.61 -3.57
CA ARG A 200 -21.88 0.72 -3.17
C ARG A 200 -21.03 1.29 -2.03
N PRO A 201 -19.74 1.59 -2.26
CA PRO A 201 -18.89 2.25 -1.28
C PRO A 201 -19.51 3.57 -0.80
N VAL A 202 -19.43 3.86 0.50
CA VAL A 202 -19.97 5.10 1.07
C VAL A 202 -18.87 5.86 1.82
N PHE A 203 -18.63 7.11 1.44
CA PHE A 203 -17.68 7.96 2.14
C PHE A 203 -18.04 8.13 3.62
N ARG A 204 -17.06 7.93 4.51
CA ARG A 204 -17.25 8.07 5.96
C ARG A 204 -16.32 9.07 6.61
N GLY A 205 -15.32 9.61 5.94
CA GLY A 205 -14.39 10.56 6.52
C GLY A 205 -13.02 10.44 5.92
N LYS A 206 -12.10 11.33 6.30
CA LYS A 206 -10.71 11.28 5.87
C LYS A 206 -9.80 11.95 6.87
N THR A 207 -8.51 11.61 6.85
CA THR A 207 -7.50 12.43 7.53
C THR A 207 -7.25 13.73 6.77
N SER A 208 -6.54 14.65 7.41
CA SER A 208 -6.16 15.94 6.82
C SER A 208 -4.80 16.36 7.33
N PHE A 209 -4.08 17.10 6.50
CA PHE A 209 -2.80 17.70 6.86
C PHE A 209 -2.97 19.21 7.07
N THR A 210 -2.30 19.75 8.08
CA THR A 210 -2.17 21.20 8.29
C THR A 210 -1.32 21.83 7.16
N PRO A 211 -1.42 23.14 6.88
CA PRO A 211 -0.66 23.77 5.79
C PRO A 211 0.87 23.63 5.88
N ALA A 212 1.41 23.38 7.07
CA ALA A 212 2.86 23.20 7.28
C ALA A 212 3.34 21.76 7.00
N GLU A 213 2.43 20.78 6.93
CA GLU A 213 2.77 19.37 6.72
C GLU A 213 2.86 19.02 5.25
N ASP A 214 3.82 18.15 4.91
CA ASP A 214 4.08 17.82 3.51
C ASP A 214 3.05 16.88 2.89
N GLY A 215 2.36 16.09 3.70
CA GLY A 215 1.31 15.21 3.21
C GLY A 215 1.83 13.84 2.82
N ASN A 216 1.57 13.39 1.59
CA ASN A 216 2.01 12.10 1.07
C ASN A 216 1.51 10.86 1.84
N ALA A 217 0.23 10.85 2.25
CA ALA A 217 -0.39 9.63 2.80
C ALA A 217 -0.23 8.47 1.81
N HIS A 218 0.58 7.48 2.20
CA HIS A 218 1.12 6.45 1.30
C HIS A 218 0.46 5.10 1.56
N SER A 219 0.50 4.59 2.79
CA SER A 219 -0.04 3.28 3.13
C SER A 219 -0.68 3.30 4.53
N ALA A 220 -1.49 2.28 4.81
CA ALA A 220 -2.22 2.21 6.07
C ALA A 220 -2.24 0.80 6.67
N ALA A 221 -2.48 0.73 7.98
CA ALA A 221 -2.82 -0.49 8.70
C ALA A 221 -3.77 -0.19 9.85
N ILE A 222 -4.57 -1.17 10.25
CA ILE A 222 -5.53 -1.04 11.35
C ILE A 222 -5.06 -1.89 12.53
N LEU A 223 -5.02 -1.31 13.73
CA LEU A 223 -4.76 -2.09 14.94
C LEU A 223 -5.89 -3.09 15.18
N PRO A 224 -5.64 -4.26 15.82
CA PRO A 224 -6.65 -5.32 15.98
C PRO A 224 -7.96 -4.88 16.65
N SER A 225 -7.94 -3.78 17.41
CA SER A 225 -9.14 -3.16 17.97
C SER A 225 -10.14 -2.63 16.93
N GLY A 226 -9.71 -2.39 15.69
CA GLY A 226 -10.51 -1.74 14.65
C GLY A 226 -10.69 -0.23 14.84
N LYS A 227 -10.03 0.37 15.84
CA LYS A 227 -10.29 1.76 16.26
C LYS A 227 -9.11 2.71 16.13
N ILE A 228 -7.94 2.21 15.74
CA ILE A 228 -6.76 3.03 15.49
C ILE A 228 -6.23 2.65 14.12
N MET A 229 -6.14 3.66 13.26
CA MET A 229 -5.48 3.59 11.96
C MET A 229 -4.05 4.09 12.09
N ILE A 230 -3.14 3.37 11.46
CA ILE A 230 -1.77 3.79 11.19
C ILE A 230 -1.79 4.33 9.76
N GLN A 231 -1.26 5.52 9.55
CA GLN A 231 -1.01 6.12 8.25
C GLN A 231 0.49 6.36 8.14
N ASN A 232 1.12 5.83 7.11
CA ASN A 232 2.49 6.17 6.77
C ASN A 232 2.47 7.26 5.71
N ASP A 233 3.25 8.30 5.95
CA ASP A 233 3.50 9.36 4.97
C ASP A 233 4.85 9.06 4.30
N GLU A 234 4.86 8.86 2.99
CA GLU A 234 6.07 8.52 2.25
C GLU A 234 6.58 9.71 1.45
N ASP A 235 7.78 10.19 1.73
CA ASP A 235 8.32 11.35 1.04
C ASP A 235 9.80 11.18 0.66
N PHE A 236 10.05 11.13 -0.66
CA PHE A 236 11.39 11.16 -1.25
C PHE A 236 11.90 12.59 -1.49
N SER A 237 11.04 13.59 -1.34
CA SER A 237 11.27 15.01 -1.62
C SER A 237 11.40 15.85 -0.37
N VAL A 238 12.37 15.49 0.48
CA VAL A 238 12.71 16.10 1.79
C VAL A 238 12.66 17.63 1.85
N ARG A 239 12.94 18.31 0.74
CA ARG A 239 12.84 19.77 0.63
C ARG A 239 11.60 20.11 -0.21
N PRO A 240 10.48 20.46 0.42
CA PRO A 240 9.30 20.86 -0.33
C PRO A 240 9.62 22.13 -1.13
N THR A 241 8.99 22.24 -2.30
CA THR A 241 9.09 23.42 -3.16
C THR A 241 8.34 24.63 -2.58
N THR A 242 7.50 24.39 -1.58
CA THR A 242 6.66 25.41 -0.93
C THR A 242 7.32 25.93 0.35
N PRO A 243 7.62 27.25 0.46
CA PRO A 243 8.17 27.83 1.67
C PRO A 243 7.27 27.62 2.90
N GLY A 244 7.86 27.25 4.04
CA GLY A 244 7.13 27.04 5.30
C GLY A 244 6.50 25.66 5.47
N ARG A 245 6.59 24.80 4.45
CA ARG A 245 6.25 23.39 4.52
C ARG A 245 7.42 22.60 5.13
N GLU A 246 7.10 21.54 5.86
CA GLU A 246 8.09 20.81 6.65
C GLU A 246 9.17 20.16 5.80
N THR A 247 10.36 20.01 6.39
CA THR A 247 11.47 19.26 5.77
C THR A 247 11.59 17.92 6.49
N ALA A 248 11.07 16.86 5.87
CA ALA A 248 11.10 15.51 6.41
C ALA A 248 11.04 14.47 5.28
N TRP A 249 11.52 13.25 5.54
CA TRP A 249 11.39 12.09 4.66
C TRP A 249 10.03 11.37 4.83
N GLY A 250 9.04 12.00 5.46
CA GLY A 250 7.83 11.30 5.89
C GLY A 250 8.03 10.43 7.14
N TYR A 251 6.92 10.04 7.74
CA TYR A 251 6.86 9.38 9.05
C TYR A 251 5.50 8.72 9.28
N SER A 252 5.38 7.97 10.38
CA SER A 252 4.13 7.30 10.71
C SER A 252 3.25 8.15 11.63
N ARG A 253 1.93 8.09 11.42
CA ARG A 253 0.90 8.77 12.19
C ARG A 253 -0.12 7.76 12.70
N PHE A 254 -0.62 8.00 13.91
CA PHE A 254 -1.65 7.16 14.52
C PHE A 254 -2.92 7.97 14.70
N TYR A 255 -4.03 7.51 14.15
CA TYR A 255 -5.33 8.17 14.24
C TYR A 255 -6.34 7.29 14.99
N ALA A 256 -7.00 7.85 16.00
CA ALA A 256 -8.25 7.29 16.49
C ALA A 256 -9.35 7.52 15.45
N ILE A 257 -10.12 6.47 15.15
CA ILE A 257 -11.17 6.44 14.11
C ILE A 257 -12.51 5.93 14.66
N ASP A 258 -12.72 6.04 15.97
CA ASP A 258 -13.89 5.54 16.71
C ASP A 258 -14.92 6.61 17.08
N GLU A 259 -14.69 7.86 16.68
CA GLU A 259 -15.60 8.98 16.92
C GLU A 259 -16.24 9.46 15.61
N THR A 260 -17.51 9.85 15.67
CA THR A 260 -18.24 10.44 14.54
C THR A 260 -18.74 11.84 14.88
N GLY A 261 -18.69 12.74 13.91
CA GLY A 261 -19.24 14.09 13.99
C GLY A 261 -20.77 14.12 13.89
N PRO A 262 -21.38 15.31 14.01
CA PRO A 262 -22.84 15.49 13.91
C PRO A 262 -23.43 15.07 12.55
N ASP A 263 -22.62 15.06 11.49
CA ASP A 263 -22.96 14.60 10.15
C ASP A 263 -22.86 13.07 9.96
N GLY A 264 -22.46 12.34 11.02
CA GLY A 264 -22.26 10.89 10.99
C GLY A 264 -20.97 10.44 10.31
N LEU A 265 -20.10 11.38 9.90
CA LEU A 265 -18.77 11.08 9.40
C LEU A 265 -17.82 10.77 10.55
N ILE A 266 -16.95 9.79 10.36
CA ILE A 266 -15.79 9.52 11.20
C ILE A 266 -14.91 10.78 11.21
N VAL A 267 -14.47 11.19 12.39
CA VAL A 267 -13.55 12.30 12.58
C VAL A 267 -12.22 11.73 13.05
N PRO A 268 -11.26 11.45 12.15
CA PRO A 268 -9.95 10.95 12.55
C PRO A 268 -9.23 11.93 13.47
N ARG A 269 -8.82 11.46 14.64
CA ARG A 269 -8.09 12.27 15.61
C ARG A 269 -6.67 11.74 15.77
N GLN A 270 -5.68 12.54 15.38
CA GLN A 270 -4.28 12.16 15.52
C GLN A 270 -3.93 11.99 17.02
N LEU A 271 -3.36 10.84 17.36
CA LEU A 271 -2.93 10.45 18.69
C LEU A 271 -1.45 10.72 18.91
N ALA A 272 -0.63 10.38 17.92
CA ALA A 272 0.83 10.47 17.98
C ALA A 272 1.43 10.42 16.57
N THR A 273 2.70 10.77 16.48
CA THR A 273 3.57 10.47 15.34
C THR A 273 4.73 9.57 15.79
N PHE A 274 5.35 8.86 14.86
CA PHE A 274 6.58 8.12 15.11
C PHE A 274 7.60 8.47 14.02
N GLU A 275 8.71 9.06 14.46
CA GLU A 275 9.82 9.51 13.62
C GLU A 275 11.11 8.78 14.03
N LEU A 276 12.02 8.61 13.07
CA LEU A 276 13.40 8.19 13.32
C LEU A 276 14.33 9.41 13.31
N PRO A 277 15.54 9.33 13.87
CA PRO A 277 16.51 10.44 13.83
C PRO A 277 16.78 10.96 12.41
N THR A 278 16.72 10.07 11.41
CA THR A 278 16.93 10.38 9.99
C THR A 278 15.72 11.04 9.32
N THR A 279 14.52 10.96 9.91
CA THR A 279 13.28 11.53 9.35
C THR A 279 13.43 13.00 8.99
N ARG A 280 14.12 13.80 9.82
CA ARG A 280 14.32 15.24 9.58
C ARG A 280 15.75 15.60 9.18
N GLN A 281 16.58 14.61 8.87
CA GLN A 281 17.98 14.84 8.54
C GLN A 281 18.12 15.29 7.08
N ASN A 282 18.66 16.50 6.91
CA ASN A 282 18.91 17.12 5.62
C ASN A 282 20.19 17.97 5.69
N PRO A 283 21.24 17.68 4.89
CA PRO A 283 21.31 16.64 3.86
C PRO A 283 21.22 15.21 4.43
N ALA A 284 20.82 14.27 3.58
CA ALA A 284 20.76 12.84 3.89
C ALA A 284 22.11 12.32 4.45
N PRO A 285 22.12 11.34 5.37
CA PRO A 285 23.36 10.72 5.86
C PRO A 285 24.21 10.11 4.74
N ASP A 286 23.56 9.48 3.76
CA ASP A 286 24.18 8.88 2.59
C ASP A 286 23.20 8.88 1.40
N ALA A 287 23.43 8.04 0.38
CA ALA A 287 22.60 7.96 -0.82
C ALA A 287 21.26 7.23 -0.62
N GLY A 288 20.95 6.76 0.59
CA GLY A 288 19.72 6.03 0.88
C GLY A 288 18.47 6.89 0.97
N ASP A 289 17.34 6.20 0.84
CA ASP A 289 16.01 6.75 1.05
C ASP A 289 15.58 6.48 2.50
N TYR A 290 15.20 7.52 3.24
CA TYR A 290 14.90 7.44 4.68
C TYR A 290 13.41 7.59 4.99
N THR A 291 12.57 7.27 4.01
CA THR A 291 11.11 7.32 4.11
C THR A 291 10.51 6.01 4.61
N VAL A 292 9.34 6.07 5.23
CA VAL A 292 8.60 4.89 5.69
C VAL A 292 7.68 4.37 4.58
N HIS A 293 7.66 3.06 4.34
CA HIS A 293 6.85 2.46 3.27
C HIS A 293 5.60 1.76 3.82
N ASP A 294 5.66 0.46 4.18
CA ASP A 294 4.49 -0.35 4.55
C ASP A 294 4.45 -0.68 6.06
N PRO A 295 3.27 -0.59 6.71
CA PRO A 295 3.06 -1.10 8.06
C PRO A 295 2.41 -2.48 8.06
N LYS A 296 2.76 -3.32 9.03
CA LYS A 296 2.03 -4.56 9.40
C LYS A 296 1.92 -4.68 10.91
N VAL A 297 0.81 -5.22 11.38
CA VAL A 297 0.48 -5.21 12.82
C VAL A 297 0.40 -6.63 13.39
N ARG A 298 0.99 -6.84 14.57
CA ARG A 298 0.82 -8.04 15.40
C ARG A 298 0.61 -7.64 16.84
N GLY A 299 -0.61 -7.82 17.34
CA GLY A 299 -0.99 -7.36 18.67
C GLY A 299 -0.83 -5.84 18.79
N ASN A 300 0.04 -5.41 19.71
CA ASN A 300 0.37 -3.99 19.93
C ASN A 300 1.74 -3.60 19.34
N THR A 301 2.27 -4.39 18.41
CA THR A 301 3.52 -4.08 17.72
C THR A 301 3.25 -3.84 16.25
N VAL A 302 3.73 -2.70 15.75
CA VAL A 302 3.76 -2.37 14.32
C VAL A 302 5.15 -2.65 13.80
N PHE A 303 5.23 -3.33 12.67
CA PHE A 303 6.45 -3.57 11.91
C PHE A 303 6.37 -2.75 10.65
N TYR A 304 7.38 -1.91 10.42
CA TYR A 304 7.51 -1.07 9.24
C TYR A 304 8.58 -1.63 8.32
N SER A 305 8.35 -1.56 7.01
CA SER A 305 9.45 -1.40 6.05
C SER A 305 9.78 0.08 5.92
N TRP A 306 11.06 0.42 5.96
CA TRP A 306 11.56 1.79 6.01
C TRP A 306 12.85 1.92 5.20
N TYR A 307 12.86 1.49 3.94
CA TYR A 307 13.98 1.63 3.00
C TYR A 307 15.37 1.45 3.64
N ALA A 308 16.18 2.51 3.76
CA ALA A 308 17.54 2.49 4.32
C ALA A 308 17.59 2.23 5.85
N GLU A 309 16.47 2.42 6.54
CA GLU A 309 16.28 2.11 7.95
C GLU A 309 15.83 0.66 8.20
N GLY A 310 15.55 -0.09 7.13
CA GLY A 310 15.28 -1.51 7.16
C GLY A 310 13.92 -1.86 7.76
N VAL A 311 13.88 -2.81 8.70
CA VAL A 311 12.69 -3.20 9.44
C VAL A 311 12.68 -2.56 10.82
N VAL A 312 11.64 -1.81 11.13
CA VAL A 312 11.48 -1.11 12.41
C VAL A 312 10.26 -1.64 13.14
N ALA A 313 10.45 -2.16 14.36
CA ALA A 313 9.37 -2.64 15.21
C ALA A 313 9.06 -1.62 16.30
N VAL A 314 7.79 -1.26 16.44
CA VAL A 314 7.30 -0.20 17.33
C VAL A 314 6.17 -0.71 18.21
N ASP A 315 6.31 -0.57 19.52
CA ASP A 315 5.25 -0.81 20.49
C ASP A 315 4.30 0.39 20.55
N VAL A 316 3.01 0.11 20.44
CA VAL A 316 1.93 1.09 20.37
C VAL A 316 0.84 0.86 21.42
N ALA A 317 1.08 -0.01 22.42
CA ALA A 317 0.09 -0.40 23.41
C ALA A 317 -0.51 0.79 24.20
N GLY A 318 0.27 1.86 24.36
CA GLY A 318 -0.08 3.00 25.21
C GLY A 318 -0.77 4.17 24.52
N LEU A 319 -0.99 4.12 23.19
CA LEU A 319 -1.51 5.26 22.41
C LEU A 319 -2.83 5.82 22.96
N ARG A 320 -3.76 4.94 23.38
CA ARG A 320 -5.05 5.38 23.95
C ARG A 320 -4.93 6.07 25.31
N ASN A 321 -3.82 5.84 26.00
CA ASN A 321 -3.52 6.41 27.30
C ASN A 321 -2.52 7.58 27.20
N GLY A 322 -2.34 8.14 25.99
CA GLY A 322 -1.44 9.27 25.74
C GLY A 322 0.04 8.95 25.87
N ARG A 323 0.45 7.67 25.74
CA ARG A 323 1.86 7.30 25.68
C ARG A 323 2.33 7.28 24.23
N GLU A 324 3.52 7.82 24.02
CA GLU A 324 4.17 7.83 22.72
C GLU A 324 4.51 6.41 22.23
N PRO A 325 4.48 6.19 20.90
CA PRO A 325 4.98 4.97 20.28
C PRO A 325 6.49 4.81 20.56
N ARG A 326 6.94 3.57 20.81
CA ARG A 326 8.33 3.31 21.18
C ARG A 326 8.95 2.25 20.29
N MET A 327 10.08 2.57 19.67
CA MET A 327 10.88 1.57 18.95
C MET A 327 11.34 0.48 19.93
N VAL A 328 11.08 -0.77 19.57
CA VAL A 328 11.48 -1.95 20.36
C VAL A 328 12.55 -2.78 19.69
N ALA A 329 12.69 -2.68 18.36
CA ALA A 329 13.78 -3.28 17.62
C ALA A 329 13.95 -2.58 16.26
N GLN A 330 15.15 -2.67 15.72
CA GLN A 330 15.46 -2.30 14.35
C GLN A 330 16.42 -3.33 13.77
N TRP A 331 16.23 -3.67 12.50
CA TRP A 331 17.17 -4.46 11.71
C TRP A 331 17.39 -3.76 10.38
N LYS A 332 18.66 -3.69 9.92
CA LYS A 332 19.04 -3.14 8.62
C LYS A 332 19.70 -4.23 7.76
N PRO A 333 19.49 -4.25 6.44
CA PRO A 333 20.28 -5.08 5.54
C PRO A 333 21.79 -4.88 5.76
N PRO A 334 22.60 -5.95 5.74
CA PRO A 334 24.05 -5.83 5.77
C PRO A 334 24.57 -4.99 4.59
N LEU A 335 25.62 -4.20 4.83
CA LEU A 335 26.32 -3.44 3.80
C LEU A 335 27.63 -4.14 3.39
N PRO A 336 28.08 -4.01 2.11
CA PRO A 336 27.40 -3.32 1.01
C PRO A 336 26.14 -4.07 0.55
N ASN A 337 25.17 -3.35 0.01
CA ASN A 337 23.90 -3.87 -0.50
C ASN A 337 23.63 -3.35 -1.94
N PRO A 338 24.47 -3.73 -2.92
CA PRO A 338 24.39 -3.16 -4.26
C PRO A 338 23.16 -3.68 -5.02
N ASP A 339 22.47 -2.79 -5.74
CA ASP A 339 21.43 -3.18 -6.67
C ASP A 339 22.01 -4.00 -7.84
N PRO A 340 21.56 -5.25 -8.07
CA PRO A 340 21.99 -6.05 -9.20
C PRO A 340 21.69 -5.42 -10.57
N SER A 341 20.72 -4.51 -10.65
CA SER A 341 20.36 -3.78 -11.87
C SER A 341 21.04 -2.41 -12.00
N GLY A 342 21.67 -1.92 -10.93
CA GLY A 342 22.41 -0.65 -10.88
C GLY A 342 21.55 0.62 -10.90
N GLY A 343 20.24 0.52 -10.67
CA GLY A 343 19.31 1.64 -10.61
C GLY A 343 19.09 2.22 -9.21
N LEU A 344 19.31 1.43 -8.16
CA LEU A 344 19.10 1.83 -6.77
C LEU A 344 20.43 2.07 -6.01
N PRO A 345 20.41 2.89 -4.94
CA PRO A 345 21.57 3.12 -4.08
C PRO A 345 22.13 1.84 -3.44
N ASP A 346 23.44 1.82 -3.18
CA ASP A 346 24.15 0.74 -2.44
C ASP A 346 23.92 0.85 -0.92
N THR A 347 22.66 0.70 -0.52
CA THR A 347 22.19 0.73 0.88
C THR A 347 20.94 -0.15 1.04
N GLY A 348 20.36 -0.21 2.25
CA GLY A 348 19.09 -0.88 2.46
C GLY A 348 17.96 -0.27 1.61
N GLN A 349 17.17 -1.14 0.98
CA GLN A 349 16.03 -0.80 0.12
C GLN A 349 14.85 -1.70 0.51
N VAL A 350 14.56 -1.77 1.81
CA VAL A 350 13.46 -2.61 2.35
C VAL A 350 12.12 -1.99 1.96
N TRP A 351 11.53 -2.57 0.92
CA TRP A 351 10.25 -2.17 0.34
C TRP A 351 9.06 -2.70 1.13
N GLY A 352 9.05 -4.01 1.38
CA GLY A 352 7.90 -4.69 1.96
C GLY A 352 8.22 -5.35 3.30
N VAL A 353 7.24 -5.37 4.19
CA VAL A 353 7.23 -6.23 5.37
C VAL A 353 5.98 -7.09 5.39
N ALA A 354 6.13 -8.36 5.78
CA ALA A 354 5.03 -9.30 5.98
C ALA A 354 5.23 -10.11 7.27
N LEU A 355 4.14 -10.64 7.80
CA LEU A 355 4.11 -11.29 9.11
C LEU A 355 3.58 -12.71 8.96
N GLU A 356 4.41 -13.71 9.27
CA GLU A 356 4.04 -15.13 9.18
C GLU A 356 4.36 -15.83 10.51
N GLY A 357 3.34 -16.24 11.26
CA GLY A 357 3.53 -16.82 12.59
C GLY A 357 4.33 -15.90 13.53
N ASN A 358 5.53 -16.32 13.95
CA ASN A 358 6.47 -15.52 14.74
C ASN A 358 7.56 -14.83 13.92
N LEU A 359 7.57 -15.02 12.59
CA LEU A 359 8.53 -14.46 11.67
C LEU A 359 8.10 -13.08 11.19
N VAL A 360 9.09 -12.29 10.80
CA VAL A 360 8.93 -11.02 10.09
C VAL A 360 9.71 -11.16 8.80
N LEU A 361 9.03 -11.05 7.67
CA LEU A 361 9.61 -11.18 6.34
C LEU A 361 9.89 -9.77 5.82
N ALA A 362 11.10 -9.51 5.35
CA ALA A 362 11.49 -8.24 4.75
C ALA A 362 11.87 -8.46 3.30
N SER A 363 11.25 -7.72 2.38
CA SER A 363 11.61 -7.71 0.97
C SER A 363 12.46 -6.49 0.69
N ASP A 364 13.76 -6.70 0.49
CA ASP A 364 14.72 -5.71 0.05
C ASP A 364 14.84 -5.73 -1.48
N GLN A 365 14.77 -4.56 -2.13
CA GLN A 365 14.83 -4.50 -3.59
C GLN A 365 16.18 -4.94 -4.15
N ASN A 366 17.27 -4.72 -3.40
CA ASN A 366 18.63 -5.04 -3.86
C ASN A 366 19.00 -6.50 -3.58
N SER A 367 18.67 -7.00 -2.38
CA SER A 367 19.16 -8.30 -1.88
C SER A 367 18.08 -9.37 -1.70
N GLY A 368 16.81 -9.04 -1.87
CA GLY A 368 15.70 -10.00 -1.85
C GLY A 368 15.10 -10.24 -0.46
N LEU A 369 14.81 -11.51 -0.14
CA LEU A 369 14.05 -11.86 1.07
C LEU A 369 14.97 -12.07 2.28
N TYR A 370 14.64 -11.38 3.38
CA TYR A 370 15.13 -11.70 4.72
C TYR A 370 14.03 -12.28 5.58
N VAL A 371 14.39 -13.29 6.38
CA VAL A 371 13.50 -13.93 7.35
C VAL A 371 14.01 -13.62 8.76
N LEU A 372 13.28 -12.75 9.44
CA LEU A 372 13.65 -12.22 10.75
C LEU A 372 12.75 -12.81 11.82
N ARG A 373 13.22 -12.78 13.07
CA ARG A 373 12.43 -13.09 14.26
C ARG A 373 12.69 -12.03 15.31
N LEU A 374 11.62 -11.44 15.85
CA LEU A 374 11.73 -10.54 16.99
C LEU A 374 11.97 -11.39 18.25
N SER A 375 13.17 -11.29 18.83
CA SER A 375 13.48 -11.81 20.16
C SER A 375 13.32 -10.72 21.21
N ARG A 376 12.78 -11.06 22.37
CA ARG A 376 12.94 -10.25 23.58
C ARG A 376 14.14 -10.82 24.31
N GLU A 377 15.15 -10.00 24.55
CA GLU A 377 16.23 -10.34 25.48
C GLU A 377 15.70 -10.41 26.93
#